data_AF-A0A8S4DFT7-F1
#
_entry.id   AF-A0A8S4DFT7-F1
#
_cell.length_a   1.000
_cell.length_b   1.000
_cell.length_c   1.000
_cell.angle_alpha   90.00
_cell.angle_beta   90.00
_cell.angle_gamma   90.00
#
_symmetry.space_group_name_H-M   'P 1'
#
loop_
_entity.id
_entity.type
_entity.pdbx_description
1 polymer ?
#
loop_
_entity_poly.entity_id
_entity_poly.type
_entity_poly.pdbx_seq_one_letter_code
_entity_poly.pdbx_strand_id
1 'polypeptide(L)'
;MSVQLMSALTHQNCMCDVTRLGRGGARRAPRSVSRAPPACSHVAAARAAAASPDYPDKTKMVRKYERLSGRQSWSEEDMAKAVGAVVSGKMGYKLAARTFHIPRSTLQRRASKIRYLHASPPDDPKPLMGHYRRVFTESQEQDLVGYIKSMEQFFLGVSRRDIRELAFQYAEDNHLNHPFDVNSRMAGEDWVRNFLKRNPELMDNMAKEYDSANFDQFYHFMSQLS
;
A
#
# COMPACT_ATOMS: atom_id res chain seq x y z
N MET A 1 11.88 8.74 -70.78
CA MET A 1 12.37 7.36 -70.99
C MET A 1 12.60 6.77 -69.61
N SER A 2 12.02 5.67 -69.16
CA SER A 2 11.11 4.69 -69.74
C SER A 2 10.64 3.86 -68.53
N VAL A 3 9.35 3.89 -68.22
CA VAL A 3 8.45 2.74 -68.25
C VAL A 3 8.90 1.46 -67.51
N GLN A 4 8.16 1.19 -66.41
CA GLN A 4 7.35 -0.03 -66.18
C GLN A 4 7.92 -1.36 -65.62
N LEU A 5 7.00 -2.01 -64.89
CA LEU A 5 6.71 -3.46 -64.70
C LEU A 5 7.35 -4.13 -63.47
N MET A 6 6.57 -4.39 -62.42
CA MET A 6 5.65 -5.54 -62.20
C MET A 6 6.37 -6.85 -61.85
N SER A 7 6.17 -7.33 -60.62
CA SER A 7 5.67 -8.70 -60.40
C SER A 7 5.32 -8.95 -58.92
N ALA A 8 4.04 -9.22 -58.71
CA ALA A 8 3.54 -10.06 -57.64
C ALA A 8 3.99 -11.52 -57.86
N LEU A 9 4.03 -12.33 -56.79
CA LEU A 9 3.75 -13.78 -56.70
C LEU A 9 4.19 -14.26 -55.30
N THR A 10 3.23 -14.45 -54.37
CA THR A 10 2.64 -15.74 -53.92
C THR A 10 3.51 -16.56 -52.97
N HIS A 11 2.96 -16.84 -51.77
CA HIS A 11 2.87 -18.12 -51.06
C HIS A 11 2.33 -17.78 -49.65
N GLN A 12 1.34 -18.41 -49.01
CA GLN A 12 0.42 -19.49 -49.34
C GLN A 12 -0.58 -19.52 -48.17
N ASN A 13 -1.79 -18.99 -48.36
CA ASN A 13 -2.85 -19.09 -47.36
C ASN A 13 -3.53 -20.45 -47.54
N CYS A 14 -3.13 -21.41 -46.72
CA CYS A 14 -3.79 -22.70 -46.64
C CYS A 14 -5.13 -22.55 -45.92
N MET A 15 -6.17 -22.96 -46.63
CA MET A 15 -7.51 -23.23 -46.11
C MET A 15 -7.44 -24.34 -45.05
N CYS A 16 -8.05 -24.11 -43.90
CA CYS A 16 -8.67 -25.18 -43.13
C CYS A 16 -9.92 -24.63 -42.45
N ASP A 17 -11.02 -24.84 -43.17
CA ASP A 17 -12.40 -24.67 -42.74
C ASP A 17 -12.82 -25.98 -42.04
N VAL A 18 -13.07 -25.93 -40.73
CA VAL A 18 -13.88 -26.94 -40.03
C VAL A 18 -14.70 -26.24 -38.95
N THR A 19 -15.87 -25.78 -39.36
CA THR A 19 -17.13 -25.80 -38.60
C THR A 19 -17.08 -26.50 -37.23
N ARG A 20 -17.30 -25.74 -36.15
CA ARG A 20 -17.98 -26.28 -34.96
C ARG A 20 -18.86 -25.23 -34.28
N LEU A 21 -20.16 -25.45 -34.45
CA LEU A 21 -21.28 -24.72 -33.86
C LEU A 21 -21.16 -24.66 -32.33
N GLY A 22 -20.94 -23.48 -31.77
CA GLY A 22 -21.07 -23.19 -30.34
C GLY A 22 -22.46 -22.65 -30.02
N ARG A 23 -23.36 -23.54 -29.57
CA ARG A 23 -24.72 -23.21 -29.15
C ARG A 23 -24.73 -22.38 -27.86
N GLY A 24 -25.46 -21.26 -27.91
CA GLY A 24 -26.45 -20.82 -26.91
C GLY A 24 -26.09 -20.88 -25.43
N GLY A 25 -25.90 -19.71 -24.83
CA GLY A 25 -25.94 -19.53 -23.39
C GLY A 25 -27.29 -19.93 -22.79
N ALA A 26 -27.26 -20.93 -21.89
CA ALA A 26 -28.35 -21.22 -20.98
C ALA A 26 -27.97 -20.69 -19.59
N ARG A 27 -28.69 -19.64 -19.14
CA ARG A 27 -28.64 -19.16 -17.76
C ARG A 27 -29.12 -20.30 -16.85
N ARG A 28 -28.25 -20.86 -16.01
CA ARG A 28 -28.68 -21.73 -14.91
C ARG A 28 -29.17 -20.87 -13.76
N ALA A 29 -30.46 -20.99 -13.45
CA ALA A 29 -31.08 -20.45 -12.24
C ALA A 29 -30.44 -21.06 -10.97
N PRO A 30 -30.46 -20.35 -9.83
CA PRO A 30 -29.98 -20.89 -8.57
C PRO A 30 -30.89 -22.02 -8.08
N ARG A 31 -30.30 -23.19 -7.81
CA ARG A 31 -30.99 -24.25 -7.05
C ARG A 31 -31.04 -23.82 -5.58
N SER A 32 -32.24 -23.53 -5.09
CA SER A 32 -32.53 -23.47 -3.67
C SER A 32 -32.31 -24.86 -3.07
N VAL A 33 -31.23 -25.03 -2.30
CA VAL A 33 -31.04 -26.20 -1.46
C VAL A 33 -31.54 -25.83 -0.07
N SER A 34 -32.82 -26.08 0.20
CA SER A 34 -33.36 -26.16 1.55
C SER A 34 -32.81 -27.44 2.20
N ARG A 35 -31.63 -27.34 2.82
CA ARG A 35 -31.14 -28.39 3.71
C ARG A 35 -31.55 -28.03 5.14
N ALA A 36 -32.63 -28.64 5.61
CA ALA A 36 -32.97 -28.67 7.02
C ALA A 36 -31.82 -29.34 7.80
N PRO A 37 -31.40 -28.81 8.97
CA PRO A 37 -30.42 -29.48 9.81
C PRO A 37 -31.03 -30.76 10.41
N PRO A 38 -30.30 -31.89 10.46
CA PRO A 38 -30.78 -33.07 11.15
C PRO A 38 -30.81 -32.82 12.67
N ALA A 39 -31.95 -33.14 13.28
CA ALA A 39 -32.14 -33.14 14.72
C ALA A 39 -31.17 -34.14 15.37
N CYS A 40 -30.12 -33.65 16.04
CA CYS A 40 -29.33 -34.45 16.96
C CYS A 40 -30.04 -34.44 18.32
N SER A 41 -30.79 -35.51 18.58
CA SER A 41 -31.12 -35.93 19.93
C SER A 41 -30.00 -36.84 20.44
N HIS A 42 -29.76 -36.84 21.75
CA HIS A 42 -28.84 -37.69 22.52
C HIS A 42 -27.39 -37.15 22.61
N VAL A 43 -27.10 -36.36 23.63
CA VAL A 43 -26.53 -36.80 24.93
C VAL A 43 -26.29 -35.51 25.75
N ALA A 44 -27.17 -35.27 26.74
CA ALA A 44 -26.91 -34.30 27.79
C ALA A 44 -25.92 -34.93 28.77
N ALA A 45 -24.63 -34.68 28.58
CA ALA A 45 -23.60 -34.97 29.57
C ALA A 45 -23.10 -33.64 30.14
N ALA A 46 -23.34 -33.46 31.44
CA ALA A 46 -22.82 -32.38 32.24
C ALA A 46 -21.30 -32.30 32.15
N ARG A 47 -20.77 -31.10 31.86
CA ARG A 47 -19.44 -30.71 32.31
C ARG A 47 -19.45 -29.23 32.71
N ALA A 48 -19.62 -29.04 34.01
CA ALA A 48 -19.24 -27.82 34.69
C ALA A 48 -17.73 -27.56 34.52
N ALA A 49 -17.39 -26.27 34.45
CA ALA A 49 -16.14 -25.67 34.88
C ALA A 49 -14.82 -26.31 34.42
N ALA A 50 -14.31 -25.84 33.28
CA ALA A 50 -12.87 -25.62 33.10
C ALA A 50 -12.70 -24.39 32.19
N ALA A 51 -12.83 -23.19 32.78
CA ALA A 51 -12.33 -21.99 32.15
C ALA A 51 -10.80 -22.14 32.06
N SER A 52 -10.30 -22.44 30.86
CA SER A 52 -8.87 -22.42 30.60
C SER A 52 -8.34 -21.00 30.84
N PRO A 53 -7.35 -20.78 31.72
CA PRO A 53 -6.90 -19.45 32.13
C PRO A 53 -6.13 -18.69 31.02
N ASP A 54 -5.82 -19.34 29.89
CA ASP A 54 -4.98 -18.78 28.82
C ASP A 54 -5.77 -18.29 27.59
N TYR A 55 -6.98 -17.76 27.77
CA TYR A 55 -7.66 -17.07 26.68
C TYR A 55 -7.27 -15.57 26.68
N PRO A 56 -6.59 -15.04 25.64
CA PRO A 56 -6.19 -13.64 25.61
C PRO A 56 -7.43 -12.74 25.59
N ASP A 57 -7.48 -11.80 26.54
CA ASP A 57 -8.53 -10.80 26.69
C ASP A 57 -8.73 -10.03 25.36
N LYS A 58 -9.88 -10.27 24.72
CA LYS A 58 -10.25 -9.70 23.41
C LYS A 58 -10.56 -8.20 23.45
N THR A 59 -10.71 -7.63 24.64
CA THR A 59 -11.19 -6.25 24.82
C THR A 59 -10.07 -5.22 24.75
N LYS A 60 -8.81 -5.64 24.91
CA LYS A 60 -7.64 -4.77 24.83
C LYS A 60 -7.12 -4.74 23.39
N MET A 61 -7.57 -3.77 22.59
CA MET A 61 -7.00 -3.52 21.25
C MET A 61 -5.52 -3.11 21.38
N VAL A 62 -4.61 -4.03 21.06
CA VAL A 62 -3.16 -3.76 21.04
C VAL A 62 -2.79 -3.09 19.71
N ARG A 63 -2.10 -1.92 19.76
CA ARG A 63 -1.69 -1.16 18.56
C ARG A 63 -0.80 -1.97 17.60
N LYS A 64 -0.10 -2.99 18.11
CA LYS A 64 0.74 -3.92 17.35
C LYS A 64 0.18 -5.33 17.50
N TYR A 65 -0.42 -5.85 16.44
CA TYR A 65 -0.94 -7.22 16.40
C TYR A 65 0.21 -8.20 16.19
N GLU A 66 0.39 -9.14 17.14
CA GLU A 66 1.27 -10.28 16.95
C GLU A 66 0.51 -11.41 16.26
N ARG A 67 1.06 -11.90 15.16
CA ARG A 67 0.38 -12.86 14.30
C ARG A 67 0.42 -14.25 14.95
N LEU A 68 -0.75 -14.76 15.33
CA LEU A 68 -0.88 -16.08 15.97
C LEU A 68 -0.80 -17.26 14.97
N SER A 69 -0.83 -17.00 13.66
CA SER A 69 -0.78 -18.05 12.64
C SER A 69 0.66 -18.36 12.21
N GLY A 70 1.04 -19.63 12.11
CA GLY A 70 2.29 -20.08 11.48
C GLY A 70 2.36 -19.94 9.95
N ARG A 71 1.44 -19.17 9.34
CA ARG A 71 1.50 -18.85 7.90
C ARG A 71 2.69 -17.92 7.67
N GLN A 72 3.51 -18.21 6.66
CA GLN A 72 4.79 -17.52 6.34
C GLN A 72 5.99 -17.98 7.17
N SER A 73 6.05 -19.27 7.54
CA SER A 73 7.19 -19.89 8.23
C SER A 73 8.44 -20.16 7.36
N TRP A 74 8.51 -19.62 6.14
CA TRP A 74 9.67 -19.78 5.27
C TRP A 74 10.67 -18.65 5.51
N SER A 75 11.97 -18.94 5.36
CA SER A 75 13.02 -17.94 5.48
C SER A 75 12.95 -16.90 4.36
N GLU A 76 13.39 -15.68 4.63
CA GLU A 76 13.47 -14.63 3.62
C GLU A 76 14.52 -14.94 2.54
N GLU A 77 15.61 -15.60 2.94
CA GLU A 77 16.67 -16.06 2.06
C GLU A 77 16.18 -17.11 1.05
N ASP A 78 15.44 -18.12 1.50
CA ASP A 78 14.90 -19.15 0.62
C ASP A 78 13.87 -18.57 -0.35
N MET A 79 13.11 -17.57 0.11
CA MET A 79 12.19 -16.83 -0.76
C MET A 79 12.95 -16.08 -1.85
N ALA A 80 14.02 -15.36 -1.51
CA ALA A 80 14.83 -14.63 -2.49
C ALA A 80 15.46 -15.58 -3.51
N LYS A 81 16.06 -16.69 -3.05
CA LYS A 81 16.64 -17.74 -3.92
C LYS A 81 15.60 -18.35 -4.84
N ALA A 82 14.43 -18.72 -4.31
CA ALA A 82 13.34 -19.32 -5.08
C ALA A 82 12.81 -18.36 -6.16
N VAL A 83 12.61 -17.09 -5.81
CA VAL A 83 12.13 -16.09 -6.77
C VAL A 83 13.19 -15.81 -7.83
N GLY A 84 14.46 -15.69 -7.46
CA GLY A 84 15.56 -15.52 -8.41
C GLY A 84 15.67 -16.68 -9.41
N ALA A 85 15.56 -17.93 -8.93
CA ALA A 85 15.57 -19.12 -9.78
C ALA A 85 14.38 -19.17 -10.75
N VAL A 86 13.20 -18.71 -10.33
CA VAL A 86 12.00 -18.66 -11.18
C VAL A 86 12.04 -17.52 -12.19
N VAL A 87 12.51 -16.33 -11.78
CA VAL A 87 12.58 -15.15 -12.67
C VAL A 87 13.68 -15.34 -13.72
N SER A 88 14.82 -15.93 -13.35
CA SER A 88 15.90 -16.27 -14.29
C SER A 88 15.58 -17.47 -15.20
N GLY A 89 14.43 -18.13 -15.03
CA GLY A 89 14.02 -19.28 -15.84
C GLY A 89 14.74 -20.60 -15.51
N LYS A 90 15.61 -20.63 -14.49
CA LYS A 90 16.34 -21.84 -14.07
C LYS A 90 15.44 -22.93 -13.48
N MET A 91 14.35 -22.55 -12.83
CA MET A 91 13.39 -23.50 -12.23
C MET A 91 11.94 -23.09 -12.47
N GLY A 92 11.05 -24.06 -12.74
CA GLY A 92 9.60 -23.83 -12.79
C GLY A 92 8.97 -23.73 -11.39
N TYR A 93 7.81 -23.08 -11.28
CA TYR A 93 7.11 -22.83 -10.01
C TYR A 93 6.88 -24.08 -9.14
N LYS A 94 6.56 -25.22 -9.75
CA LYS A 94 6.33 -26.49 -9.03
C LYS A 94 7.62 -27.07 -8.45
N LEU A 95 8.74 -26.91 -9.15
CA LEU A 95 10.04 -27.41 -8.70
C LEU A 95 10.54 -26.54 -7.55
N ALA A 96 10.58 -25.23 -7.74
CA ALA A 96 11.00 -24.28 -6.72
C ALA A 96 10.15 -24.37 -5.44
N ALA A 97 8.83 -24.56 -5.56
CA ALA A 97 7.96 -24.73 -4.39
C ALA A 97 8.34 -25.95 -3.52
N ARG A 98 8.79 -27.04 -4.14
CA ARG A 98 9.22 -28.25 -3.43
C ARG A 98 10.61 -28.09 -2.84
N THR A 99 11.55 -27.53 -3.61
CA THR A 99 12.95 -27.35 -3.19
C THR A 99 13.09 -26.39 -2.01
N PHE A 100 12.33 -25.29 -2.02
CA PHE A 100 12.44 -24.24 -1.01
C PHE A 100 11.31 -24.29 0.03
N HIS A 101 10.46 -25.32 0.01
CA HIS A 101 9.30 -25.47 0.92
C HIS A 101 8.37 -24.24 0.98
N ILE A 102 8.22 -23.54 -0.16
CA ILE A 102 7.38 -22.34 -0.28
C ILE A 102 6.11 -22.68 -1.06
N PRO A 103 4.91 -22.31 -0.58
CA PRO A 103 3.68 -22.51 -1.34
C PRO A 103 3.74 -21.85 -2.73
N ARG A 104 3.40 -22.62 -3.76
CA ARG A 104 3.40 -22.19 -5.16
C ARG A 104 2.68 -20.85 -5.37
N SER A 105 1.53 -20.65 -4.73
CA SER A 105 0.74 -19.42 -4.85
C SER A 105 1.48 -18.18 -4.32
N THR A 106 2.26 -18.33 -3.24
CA THR A 106 3.10 -17.26 -2.71
C THR A 106 4.24 -16.93 -3.67
N LEU A 107 4.91 -17.96 -4.19
CA LEU A 107 6.02 -17.81 -5.12
C LEU A 107 5.56 -17.14 -6.43
N GLN A 108 4.42 -17.58 -6.97
CA GLN A 108 3.81 -16.99 -8.16
C GLN A 108 3.43 -15.52 -7.94
N ARG A 109 2.80 -15.19 -6.81
CA ARG A 109 2.45 -13.81 -6.47
C ARG A 109 3.69 -12.90 -6.42
N ARG A 110 4.75 -13.36 -5.76
CA ARG A 110 6.00 -12.58 -5.61
C ARG A 110 6.76 -12.44 -6.93
N ALA A 111 6.88 -13.52 -7.71
CA ALA A 111 7.55 -13.47 -9.01
C ALA A 111 6.80 -12.59 -10.02
N SER A 112 5.46 -12.61 -10.03
CA SER A 112 4.66 -11.71 -10.86
C SER A 112 4.83 -10.25 -10.45
N LYS A 113 4.89 -9.95 -9.14
CA LYS A 113 5.19 -8.60 -8.65
C LYS A 113 6.56 -8.12 -9.15
N ILE A 114 7.60 -8.94 -9.06
CA ILE A 114 8.94 -8.56 -9.53
C ILE A 114 8.97 -8.32 -11.03
N ARG A 115 8.37 -9.21 -11.83
CA ARG A 115 8.25 -9.00 -13.29
C ARG A 115 7.51 -7.71 -13.63
N TYR A 116 6.44 -7.39 -12.90
CA TYR A 116 5.71 -6.14 -13.08
C TYR A 116 6.60 -4.91 -12.80
N LEU A 117 7.35 -4.93 -11.69
CA LEU A 117 8.27 -3.84 -11.34
C LEU A 117 9.41 -3.66 -12.36
N HIS A 118 9.90 -4.74 -12.98
CA HIS A 118 10.91 -4.64 -14.04
C HIS A 118 10.33 -4.20 -15.39
N ALA A 119 9.04 -4.43 -15.64
CA ALA A 119 8.39 -4.15 -16.92
C ALA A 119 7.78 -2.74 -17.03
N SER A 120 7.53 -2.05 -15.90
CA SER A 120 7.10 -0.65 -15.88
C SER A 120 8.22 0.24 -15.34
N PRO A 121 8.89 1.05 -16.20
CA PRO A 121 9.82 2.08 -15.77
C PRO A 121 9.16 3.10 -14.82
N PRO A 122 9.93 3.75 -13.95
CA PRO A 122 9.47 4.32 -12.69
C PRO A 122 8.94 5.76 -12.81
N ASP A 123 8.29 6.13 -13.92
CA ASP A 123 7.71 7.47 -14.02
C ASP A 123 6.37 7.57 -13.27
N ASP A 124 5.61 6.46 -13.18
CA ASP A 124 4.43 6.34 -12.32
C ASP A 124 4.13 4.88 -11.96
N PRO A 125 4.70 4.34 -10.87
CA PRO A 125 4.37 3.00 -10.41
C PRO A 125 2.89 2.98 -9.99
N LYS A 126 2.03 2.34 -10.80
CA LYS A 126 0.64 2.09 -10.39
C LYS A 126 0.70 1.39 -9.03
N PRO A 127 0.00 1.92 -8.01
CA PRO A 127 0.17 1.43 -6.67
C PRO A 127 -0.21 -0.05 -6.63
N LEU A 128 0.70 -0.86 -6.08
CA LEU A 128 0.29 -2.19 -5.66
C LEU A 128 -0.85 -2.01 -4.67
N MET A 129 -1.95 -2.69 -4.94
CA MET A 129 -3.19 -2.59 -4.19
C MET A 129 -2.92 -2.60 -2.67
N GLY A 130 -3.28 -1.50 -1.99
CA GLY A 130 -3.15 -1.35 -0.53
C GLY A 130 -1.89 -0.65 -0.02
N HIS A 131 -0.99 -0.12 -0.86
CA HIS A 131 0.10 0.74 -0.37
C HIS A 131 -0.34 2.22 -0.37
N TYR A 132 -0.22 2.87 0.79
CA TYR A 132 -0.46 4.31 0.92
C TYR A 132 0.58 5.08 0.11
N ARG A 133 0.14 5.88 -0.86
CA ARG A 133 1.02 6.73 -1.67
C ARG A 133 1.44 7.94 -0.81
N ARG A 134 2.75 8.18 -0.70
CA ARG A 134 3.25 9.45 -0.14
C ARG A 134 2.81 10.59 -1.06
N VAL A 135 2.27 11.65 -0.46
CA VAL A 135 1.85 12.85 -1.20
C VAL A 135 3.08 13.63 -1.69
N PHE A 136 4.11 13.69 -0.86
CA PHE A 136 5.36 14.40 -1.15
C PHE A 136 6.51 13.43 -1.45
N THR A 137 7.43 13.88 -2.31
CA THR A 137 8.74 13.25 -2.45
C THR A 137 9.59 13.51 -1.21
N GLU A 138 10.70 12.79 -1.09
CA GLU A 138 11.60 12.97 0.05
C GLU A 138 12.26 14.36 0.07
N SER A 139 12.57 14.93 -1.09
CA SER A 139 13.09 16.30 -1.20
C SER A 139 12.04 17.33 -0.76
N GLN A 140 10.82 17.22 -1.27
CA GLN A 140 9.70 18.10 -0.89
C GLN A 140 9.38 18.01 0.60
N GLU A 141 9.48 16.81 1.17
CA GLU A 141 9.27 16.58 2.60
C GLU A 141 10.34 17.31 3.43
N GLN A 142 11.60 17.31 2.99
CA GLN A 142 12.68 18.05 3.64
C GLN A 142 12.51 19.57 3.53
N ASP A 143 12.07 20.07 2.38
CA ASP A 143 11.77 21.50 2.19
C ASP A 143 10.69 21.96 3.18
N LEU A 144 9.63 21.16 3.32
CA LEU A 144 8.54 21.43 4.26
C LEU A 144 9.03 21.43 5.72
N VAL A 145 9.90 20.49 6.08
CA VAL A 145 10.52 20.42 7.41
C VAL A 145 11.41 21.64 7.68
N GLY A 146 12.20 22.07 6.69
CA GLY A 146 13.02 23.28 6.79
C GLY A 146 12.19 24.54 7.02
N TYR A 147 11.05 24.65 6.33
CA TYR A 147 10.11 25.75 6.53
C TYR A 147 9.45 25.71 7.91
N ILE A 148 9.04 24.54 8.41
CA ILE A 148 8.48 24.42 9.76
C ILE A 148 9.52 24.83 10.82
N LYS A 149 10.78 24.43 10.66
CA LYS A 149 11.88 24.81 11.57
C LYS A 149 12.13 26.32 11.59
N SER A 150 12.06 27.00 10.44
CA SER A 150 12.21 28.46 10.42
C SER A 150 11.02 29.15 11.07
N MET A 151 9.79 28.62 10.94
CA MET A 151 8.63 29.13 11.70
C MET A 151 8.81 28.93 13.21
N GLU A 152 9.27 27.75 13.65
CA GLU A 152 9.51 27.49 15.08
C GLU A 152 10.52 28.44 15.72
N GLN A 153 11.42 29.05 14.95
CA GLN A 153 12.36 30.04 15.47
C GLN A 153 11.67 31.34 15.93
N PHE A 154 10.58 31.73 15.26
CA PHE A 154 9.89 33.00 15.49
C PHE A 154 8.57 32.85 16.26
N PHE A 155 7.98 31.65 16.28
CA PHE A 155 6.70 31.36 16.90
C PHE A 155 6.85 30.37 18.08
N LEU A 156 5.85 30.37 18.97
CA LEU A 156 5.81 29.59 20.21
C LEU A 156 5.46 28.10 19.96
N GLY A 157 6.12 27.51 18.97
CA GLY A 157 5.85 26.17 18.44
C GLY A 157 4.83 26.16 17.31
N VAL A 158 4.93 25.15 16.45
CA VAL A 158 4.01 24.90 15.34
C VAL A 158 3.05 23.78 15.76
N SER A 159 1.75 24.04 15.74
CA SER A 159 0.75 23.04 16.13
C SER A 159 0.57 22.00 15.03
N ARG A 160 0.05 20.81 15.38
CA ARG A 160 -0.30 19.79 14.37
C ARG A 160 -1.31 20.31 13.34
N ARG A 161 -2.16 21.26 13.75
CA ARG A 161 -3.13 21.90 12.87
C ARG A 161 -2.40 22.70 11.79
N ASP A 162 -1.44 23.51 12.19
CA ASP A 162 -0.65 24.36 11.29
C ASP A 162 0.14 23.52 10.30
N ILE A 163 0.76 22.41 10.75
CA ILE A 163 1.44 21.46 9.85
C ILE A 163 0.48 20.88 8.80
N ARG A 164 -0.77 20.61 9.18
CA ARG A 164 -1.78 20.05 8.26
C ARG A 164 -2.27 21.08 7.26
N GLU A 165 -2.43 22.33 7.65
CA GLU A 165 -2.81 23.45 6.77
C GLU A 165 -1.68 23.78 5.80
N LEU A 166 -0.44 23.88 6.31
CA LEU A 166 0.75 24.12 5.52
C LEU A 166 0.98 23.02 4.46
N ALA A 167 0.80 21.76 4.85
CA ALA A 167 0.91 20.65 3.90
C ALA A 167 -0.13 20.73 2.78
N PHE A 168 -1.35 21.17 3.08
CA PHE A 168 -2.37 21.37 2.04
C PHE A 168 -1.96 22.48 1.07
N GLN A 169 -1.54 23.64 1.60
CA GLN A 169 -1.09 24.78 0.80
C GLN A 169 0.09 24.39 -0.09
N TYR A 170 1.13 23.78 0.48
CA TYR A 170 2.30 23.33 -0.27
C TYR A 170 1.92 22.36 -1.39
N ALA A 171 0.92 21.49 -1.18
CA ALA A 171 0.49 20.55 -2.20
C ALA A 171 -0.26 21.23 -3.35
N GLU A 172 -1.12 22.21 -3.06
CA GLU A 172 -1.84 23.01 -4.07
C GLU A 172 -0.88 23.91 -4.86
N ASP A 173 0.06 24.58 -4.17
CA ASP A 173 1.06 25.47 -4.78
C ASP A 173 2.00 24.73 -5.75
N ASN A 174 2.35 23.48 -5.41
CA ASN A 174 3.14 22.60 -6.27
C ASN A 174 2.29 21.77 -7.25
N HIS A 175 0.97 22.00 -7.29
CA HIS A 175 0.01 21.29 -8.14
C HIS A 175 0.09 19.76 -8.04
N LEU A 176 0.31 19.26 -6.82
CA LEU A 176 0.45 17.84 -6.52
C LEU A 176 -0.92 17.20 -6.32
N ASN A 177 -1.15 16.06 -6.97
CA ASN A 177 -2.36 15.27 -6.71
C ASN A 177 -2.33 14.68 -5.29
N HIS A 178 -3.25 15.13 -4.43
CA HIS A 178 -3.30 14.75 -3.02
C HIS A 178 -4.70 14.30 -2.57
N PRO A 179 -4.79 13.41 -1.56
CA PRO A 179 -6.06 12.97 -0.97
C PRO A 179 -6.56 13.88 0.16
N PHE A 180 -6.01 15.09 0.30
CA PHE A 180 -6.38 16.02 1.37
C PHE A 180 -7.79 16.58 1.17
N ASP A 181 -8.41 17.00 2.27
CA ASP A 181 -9.76 17.55 2.23
C ASP A 181 -9.72 19.01 1.78
N VAL A 182 -10.27 19.26 0.59
CA VAL A 182 -10.34 20.59 -0.03
C VAL A 182 -11.32 21.50 0.72
N ASN A 183 -12.34 20.95 1.38
CA ASN A 183 -13.31 21.76 2.13
C ASN A 183 -12.69 22.36 3.39
N SER A 184 -12.00 21.50 4.15
CA SER A 184 -11.29 21.92 5.36
C SER A 184 -9.94 22.59 5.06
N ARG A 185 -9.43 22.47 3.82
CA ARG A 185 -8.09 22.94 3.38
C ARG A 185 -6.97 22.42 4.27
N MET A 186 -7.05 21.13 4.62
CA MET A 186 -6.16 20.51 5.60
C MET A 186 -5.80 19.08 5.20
N ALA A 187 -4.56 18.69 5.49
CA ALA A 187 -4.14 17.30 5.44
C ALA A 187 -4.86 16.46 6.53
N GLY A 188 -4.92 15.14 6.36
CA GLY A 188 -5.56 14.25 7.33
C GLY A 188 -4.74 13.98 8.60
N GLU A 189 -5.39 13.51 9.67
CA GLU A 189 -4.72 13.13 10.93
C GLU A 189 -3.70 11.99 10.76
N ASP A 190 -4.01 11.02 9.91
CA ASP A 190 -3.09 9.93 9.61
C ASP A 190 -1.86 10.41 8.84
N TRP A 191 -2.01 11.45 8.02
CA TRP A 191 -0.90 12.02 7.28
C TRP A 191 0.09 12.69 8.23
N VAL A 192 -0.38 13.57 9.12
CA VAL A 192 0.50 14.28 10.07
C VAL A 192 1.17 13.31 11.04
N ARG A 193 0.44 12.28 11.50
CA ARG A 193 1.02 11.24 12.37
C ARG A 193 2.17 10.50 11.71
N ASN A 194 2.01 10.16 10.43
CA ASN A 194 3.06 9.48 9.67
C ASN A 194 4.22 10.43 9.32
N PHE A 195 3.94 11.70 9.02
CA PHE A 195 4.96 12.73 8.78
C PHE A 195 5.84 12.96 10.02
N LEU A 196 5.23 13.14 11.19
CA LEU A 196 5.96 13.32 12.45
C LEU A 196 6.73 12.05 12.87
N LYS A 197 6.24 10.86 12.52
CA LYS A 197 6.97 9.61 12.74
C LYS A 197 8.23 9.50 11.87
N ARG A 198 8.24 10.10 10.68
CA ARG A 198 9.42 10.16 9.81
C ARG A 198 10.39 11.26 10.23
N ASN A 199 9.87 12.36 10.75
CA ASN A 199 10.62 13.54 11.17
C ASN A 199 10.50 13.76 12.69
N PRO A 200 11.15 12.92 13.52
CA PRO A 200 11.04 13.02 14.98
C PRO A 200 11.60 14.34 15.53
N GLU A 201 12.50 14.98 14.80
CA GLU A 201 13.07 16.30 15.13
C GLU A 201 12.03 17.41 15.31
N LEU A 202 10.86 17.31 14.67
CA LEU A 202 9.75 18.26 14.84
C LEU A 202 8.91 17.96 16.10
N MET A 203 9.04 16.77 16.70
CA MET A 203 8.30 16.38 17.90
C MET A 203 8.95 16.90 19.18
N ASP A 204 10.28 16.97 19.21
CA ASP A 204 11.04 17.34 20.41
C ASP A 204 10.91 18.84 20.75
N ASN A 205 10.55 19.68 19.79
CA ASN A 205 10.39 21.13 19.97
C ASN A 205 9.04 21.53 20.58
N MET A 206 8.02 20.66 20.59
CA MET A 206 6.75 20.94 21.28
C MET A 206 6.88 21.02 22.82
N ALA A 207 8.01 20.58 23.37
CA ALA A 207 8.27 20.58 24.80
C ALA A 207 9.14 21.76 25.27
N LYS A 208 9.53 22.68 24.37
CA LYS A 208 10.43 23.79 24.75
C LYS A 208 9.65 24.87 25.50
N GLU A 209 10.12 25.13 26.72
CA GLU A 209 9.59 26.16 27.62
C GLU A 209 9.63 27.55 26.96
N TYR A 210 8.63 28.35 27.32
CA TYR A 210 8.35 29.68 26.81
C TYR A 210 9.41 30.68 27.34
N ASP A 211 10.43 30.99 26.53
CA ASP A 211 11.39 32.04 26.90
C ASP A 211 10.80 33.42 26.58
N SER A 212 10.57 34.23 27.63
CA SER A 212 9.95 35.55 27.54
C SER A 212 10.71 36.53 26.65
N ALA A 213 11.99 36.29 26.37
CA ALA A 213 12.83 37.14 25.52
C ALA A 213 12.41 37.15 24.04
N ASN A 214 11.70 36.11 23.56
CA ASN A 214 11.28 36.01 22.16
C ASN A 214 10.07 36.90 21.81
N PHE A 215 9.40 37.46 22.81
CA PHE A 215 8.21 38.30 22.61
C PHE A 215 8.59 39.64 21.96
N ASP A 216 9.62 40.32 22.47
CA ASP A 216 10.04 41.64 21.95
C ASP A 216 10.51 41.58 20.50
N GLN A 217 11.20 40.50 20.12
CA GLN A 217 11.66 40.26 18.76
C GLN A 217 10.49 39.97 17.80
N PHE A 218 9.45 39.29 18.30
CA PHE A 218 8.21 39.03 17.55
C PHE A 218 7.43 40.32 17.25
N TYR A 219 7.25 41.21 18.23
CA TYR A 219 6.56 42.49 17.99
C TYR A 219 7.32 43.42 17.07
N HIS A 220 8.66 43.42 17.15
CA HIS A 220 9.50 44.19 16.24
C HIS A 220 9.34 43.71 14.78
N PHE A 221 9.29 42.40 14.53
CA PHE A 221 9.05 41.85 13.19
C PHE A 221 7.64 42.17 12.68
N MET A 222 6.61 42.01 13.52
CA MET A 222 5.22 42.35 13.16
C MET A 222 5.05 43.84 12.82
N SER A 223 5.83 44.72 13.46
CA SER A 223 5.86 46.16 13.17
C SER A 223 6.54 46.52 11.85
N GLN A 224 7.28 45.61 11.21
CA GLN A 224 7.98 45.87 9.94
C GLN A 224 7.18 45.43 8.71
N LEU A 225 6.09 44.67 8.92
CA LEU A 225 5.18 44.20 7.86
C LEU A 225 3.94 45.10 7.68
N SER A 226 3.81 46.16 8.48
CA SER A 226 2.79 47.22 8.35
C SER A 226 3.34 48.45 7.65
#